data_AF-A0A7X8YFR8-F1
#
_entry.id   AF-A0A7X8YFR8-F1
#
_cell.length_a   1.000
_cell.length_b   1.000
_cell.length_c   1.000
_cell.angle_alpha   90.00
_cell.angle_beta   90.00
_cell.angle_gamma   90.00
#
_symmetry.space_group_name_H-M   'P 1'
#
loop_
_entity.id
_entity.type
_entity.pdbx_description
1 polymer ?
#
loop_
_entity_poly.entity_id
_entity_poly.type
_entity_poly.pdbx_seq_one_letter_code
_entity_poly.pdbx_strand_id
1 'polypeptide(L)'
;MSKSKQQASELLTAWGASSHQIDSILGNITDDNELQTRINLLFSISDCLQLLLRDETKRNGYMTTKNSGPYFDGRKPLDIIASGQLADLSDVHLRIRNMVCI
;
A
#
# COMPACT_ATOMS: atom_id res chain seq x y z
N MET A 1 10.31 0.34 -17.74
CA MET A 1 10.39 1.61 -16.98
C MET A 1 10.29 1.26 -15.51
N SER A 2 11.30 1.59 -14.71
CA SER A 2 11.28 1.37 -13.26
C SER A 2 10.36 2.41 -12.60
N LYS A 3 9.51 1.98 -11.67
CA LYS A 3 8.59 2.87 -10.94
C LYS A 3 9.40 3.82 -10.06
N SER A 4 9.07 5.11 -10.06
CA SER A 4 9.79 6.12 -9.28
C SER A 4 9.14 6.39 -7.91
N LYS A 5 9.93 6.95 -6.98
CA LYS A 5 9.43 7.43 -5.66
C LYS A 5 8.31 8.47 -5.82
N GLN A 6 8.39 9.30 -6.86
CA GLN A 6 7.35 10.28 -7.18
C GLN A 6 6.02 9.60 -7.51
N GLN A 7 6.04 8.61 -8.41
CA GLN A 7 4.82 7.86 -8.77
C GLN A 7 4.25 7.08 -7.58
N ALA A 8 5.10 6.55 -6.71
CA ALA A 8 4.65 5.89 -5.48
C ALA A 8 3.97 6.87 -4.51
N SER A 9 4.47 8.11 -4.42
CA SER A 9 3.88 9.17 -3.59
C SER A 9 2.52 9.63 -4.13
N GLU A 10 2.40 9.73 -5.45
CA GLU A 10 1.12 10.00 -6.13
C GLU A 10 0.10 8.90 -5.89
N LEU A 11 0.52 7.63 -5.97
CA LEU A 11 -0.34 6.48 -5.64
C LEU A 11 -0.83 6.51 -4.19
N LEU A 12 0.06 6.76 -3.24
CA LEU A 12 -0.29 6.89 -1.82
C LEU A 12 -1.28 8.06 -1.60
N THR A 13 -1.07 9.17 -2.30
CA THR A 13 -1.98 10.33 -2.25
C THR A 13 -3.35 9.97 -2.82
N ALA A 14 -3.41 9.23 -3.93
CA ALA A 14 -4.67 8.75 -4.52
C ALA A 14 -5.43 7.81 -3.56
N TRP A 15 -4.72 7.02 -2.75
CA TRP A 15 -5.31 6.22 -1.68
C TRP A 15 -5.78 7.04 -0.48
N GLY A 16 -5.43 8.32 -0.39
CA GLY A 16 -5.78 9.21 0.73
C GLY A 16 -4.76 9.25 1.86
N ALA A 17 -3.49 8.92 1.58
CA ALA A 17 -2.40 9.08 2.55
C ALA A 17 -2.11 10.55 2.84
N SER A 18 -1.87 10.85 4.11
CA SER A 18 -1.35 12.15 4.53
C SER A 18 0.15 12.27 4.23
N SER A 19 0.67 13.50 4.13
CA SER A 19 2.10 13.74 3.89
C SER A 19 3.01 13.08 4.92
N HIS A 20 2.57 13.00 6.19
CA HIS A 20 3.31 12.30 7.25
C HIS A 20 3.40 10.79 7.00
N GLN A 21 2.31 10.17 6.52
CA GLN A 21 2.32 8.75 6.18
C GLN A 21 3.22 8.47 4.97
N ILE A 22 3.19 9.34 3.96
CA ILE A 22 4.07 9.22 2.79
C ILE A 22 5.54 9.30 3.22
N ASP A 23 5.88 10.25 4.10
CA ASP A 23 7.23 10.36 4.66
C ASP A 23 7.63 9.14 5.49
N SER A 24 6.72 8.61 6.31
CA SER A 24 6.98 7.38 7.08
C SER A 24 7.21 6.16 6.18
N ILE A 25 6.55 6.09 5.02
CA ILE A 25 6.65 4.95 4.09
C ILE A 25 7.88 5.06 3.19
N LEU A 26 8.23 6.28 2.71
CA LEU A 26 9.21 6.52 1.63
C LEU A 26 10.32 7.53 1.97
N GLY A 27 10.19 8.32 3.04
CA GLY A 27 11.00 9.51 3.34
C GLY A 27 12.41 9.20 3.80
N ASN A 28 12.55 8.40 4.86
CA ASN A 28 13.83 8.17 5.56
C ASN A 28 14.53 6.85 5.16
N ILE A 29 14.33 6.38 3.94
CA ILE A 29 14.96 5.15 3.45
C ILE A 29 16.30 5.47 2.78
N THR A 30 17.40 5.09 3.43
CA THR A 30 18.77 5.33 2.93
C THR A 30 19.26 4.25 1.98
N ASP A 31 18.65 3.07 1.99
CA ASP A 31 19.00 1.95 1.11
C ASP A 31 18.13 1.97 -0.16
N ASP A 32 18.77 2.14 -1.33
CA ASP A 32 18.08 2.19 -2.62
C ASP A 32 17.32 0.88 -2.94
N ASN A 33 17.84 -0.28 -2.52
CA ASN A 33 17.18 -1.56 -2.78
C ASN A 33 15.90 -1.71 -1.95
N GLU A 34 15.93 -1.28 -0.68
CA GLU A 34 14.76 -1.22 0.18
C GLU A 34 13.74 -0.23 -0.38
N LEU A 35 14.16 0.96 -0.79
CA LEU A 35 13.27 1.95 -1.39
C LEU A 35 12.60 1.39 -2.65
N GLN A 36 13.36 0.75 -3.54
CA GLN A 36 12.81 0.10 -4.73
C GLN A 36 11.85 -1.05 -4.37
N THR A 37 12.18 -1.85 -3.36
CA THR A 37 11.29 -2.91 -2.87
C THR A 37 9.96 -2.33 -2.40
N ARG A 38 9.99 -1.26 -1.59
CA ARG A 38 8.78 -0.57 -1.10
C ARG A 38 7.93 -0.04 -2.24
N ILE A 39 8.56 0.63 -3.21
CA ILE A 39 7.88 1.12 -4.42
C ILE A 39 7.21 -0.05 -5.13
N ASN A 40 7.93 -1.13 -5.40
CA ASN A 40 7.39 -2.29 -6.09
C ASN A 40 6.19 -2.90 -5.35
N LEU A 41 6.28 -3.06 -4.03
CA LEU A 41 5.18 -3.57 -3.19
C LEU A 41 3.93 -2.68 -3.27
N LEU A 42 4.08 -1.36 -3.21
CA LEU A 42 2.95 -0.43 -3.33
C LEU A 42 2.20 -0.61 -4.65
N PHE A 43 2.95 -0.71 -5.75
CA PHE A 43 2.33 -0.95 -7.05
C PHE A 43 1.74 -2.35 -7.19
N SER A 44 2.36 -3.37 -6.60
CA SER A 44 1.79 -4.73 -6.59
C SER A 44 0.49 -4.79 -5.78
N ILE A 45 0.39 -4.05 -4.67
CA ILE A 45 -0.88 -3.86 -3.94
C ILE A 45 -1.92 -3.21 -4.85
N SER A 46 -1.55 -2.12 -5.53
CA SER A 46 -2.45 -1.43 -6.47
C SER A 46 -2.97 -2.38 -7.56
N ASP A 47 -2.09 -3.21 -8.13
CA ASP A 47 -2.44 -4.18 -9.17
C ASP A 47 -3.43 -5.23 -8.64
N CYS A 48 -3.17 -5.79 -7.46
CA CYS A 48 -4.10 -6.72 -6.81
C CYS A 48 -5.47 -6.07 -6.55
N LEU A 49 -5.50 -4.81 -6.08
CA LEU A 49 -6.76 -4.08 -5.88
C LEU A 49 -7.51 -3.83 -7.20
N GLN A 50 -6.80 -3.62 -8.32
CA GLN A 50 -7.40 -3.53 -9.66
C GLN A 50 -8.09 -4.82 -10.09
N LEU A 51 -7.54 -5.97 -9.72
CA LEU A 51 -8.14 -7.28 -9.99
C LEU A 51 -9.39 -7.53 -9.11
N LEU A 52 -9.37 -7.09 -7.86
CA LEU A 52 -10.48 -7.28 -6.91
C LEU A 52 -11.65 -6.31 -7.15
N LEU A 53 -11.35 -5.06 -7.49
CA LEU A 53 -12.31 -3.97 -7.49
C LEU A 53 -12.26 -3.20 -8.82
N ARG A 54 -13.34 -3.31 -9.60
CA ARG A 54 -13.47 -2.61 -10.89
C ARG A 54 -13.59 -1.10 -10.74
N ASP A 55 -14.16 -0.64 -9.63
CA ASP A 55 -14.41 0.77 -9.35
C ASP A 55 -13.20 1.43 -8.66
N GLU A 56 -12.71 2.53 -9.22
CA GLU A 56 -11.54 3.27 -8.72
C GLU A 56 -11.76 3.87 -7.34
N THR A 57 -12.96 4.39 -7.07
CA THR A 57 -13.32 4.96 -5.77
C THR A 57 -13.27 3.87 -4.71
N LYS A 58 -13.75 2.66 -5.04
CA LYS A 58 -13.66 1.50 -4.13
C LYS A 58 -12.22 1.04 -3.92
N ARG A 59 -11.38 1.06 -4.96
CA ARG A 59 -9.95 0.72 -4.84
C ARG A 59 -9.22 1.66 -3.90
N ASN A 60 -9.33 2.96 -4.16
CA ASN A 60 -8.67 3.98 -3.36
C ASN A 60 -9.23 4.03 -1.94
N GLY A 61 -10.55 3.83 -1.80
CA GLY A 61 -11.23 3.72 -0.52
C GLY A 61 -10.86 2.48 0.29
N TYR A 62 -10.42 1.39 -0.35
CA TYR A 62 -10.07 0.15 0.36
C TYR A 62 -8.92 0.36 1.34
N MET A 63 -7.91 1.15 0.96
CA MET A 63 -6.75 1.44 1.80
C MET A 63 -7.11 2.32 3.01
N THR A 64 -8.16 3.15 2.90
CA THR A 64 -8.61 4.09 3.95
C THR A 64 -9.84 3.61 4.74
N THR A 65 -10.41 2.47 4.37
CA THR A 65 -11.56 1.87 5.05
C THR A 65 -11.09 0.88 6.09
N LYS A 66 -11.73 0.88 7.26
CA LYS A 66 -11.50 -0.16 8.26
C LYS A 66 -11.96 -1.47 7.69
N ASN A 67 -11.06 -2.42 7.56
CA ASN A 67 -11.40 -3.71 7.03
C ASN A 67 -11.72 -4.63 8.21
N SER A 68 -13.02 -4.83 8.47
CA SER A 68 -13.52 -5.68 9.56
C SER A 68 -13.34 -7.18 9.28
N GLY A 69 -12.72 -7.55 8.16
CA GLY A 69 -12.31 -8.93 7.91
C GLY A 69 -11.21 -9.39 8.88
N PRO A 70 -11.00 -10.71 9.02
CA PRO A 70 -10.03 -11.29 9.95
C PRO A 70 -8.57 -10.87 9.67
N TYR A 71 -8.33 -10.28 8.51
CA TYR A 71 -7.01 -9.94 8.01
C TYR A 71 -6.50 -8.57 8.45
N PHE A 72 -7.30 -7.66 9.01
CA PHE A 72 -6.78 -6.35 9.40
C PHE A 72 -7.21 -5.90 10.80
N ASP A 73 -7.91 -6.77 11.54
CA ASP A 73 -8.31 -6.53 12.94
C ASP A 73 -9.04 -5.18 13.14
N GLY A 74 -9.81 -4.75 12.13
CA GLY A 74 -10.50 -3.46 12.13
C GLY A 74 -9.60 -2.23 11.93
N ARG A 75 -8.31 -2.41 11.63
CA ARG A 75 -7.40 -1.36 11.17
C ARG A 75 -7.54 -1.10 9.68
N LYS A 76 -7.07 0.06 9.25
CA LYS A 76 -6.95 0.43 7.84
C LYS A 76 -5.63 -0.13 7.30
N PRO A 77 -5.60 -0.75 6.10
CA PRO A 77 -4.34 -1.17 5.48
C PRO A 77 -3.31 -0.03 5.41
N LEU A 78 -3.77 1.19 5.14
CA LEU A 78 -2.92 2.38 5.10
C LEU A 78 -2.29 2.74 6.45
N ASP A 79 -3.01 2.55 7.56
CA ASP A 79 -2.47 2.78 8.92
C ASP A 79 -1.45 1.71 9.34
N ILE A 80 -1.50 0.53 8.73
CA ILE A 80 -0.53 -0.54 8.99
C ILE A 80 0.77 -0.22 8.27
N ILE A 81 0.72 0.07 6.97
CA ILE A 81 1.93 0.40 6.21
C ILE A 81 2.55 1.75 6.62
N ALA A 82 1.75 2.66 7.17
CA ALA A 82 2.21 3.92 7.74
C ALA A 82 3.11 3.76 8.98
N SER A 83 3.26 2.55 9.54
CA SER A 83 4.28 2.26 10.56
C SER A 83 5.71 2.53 10.06
N GLY A 84 5.88 2.55 8.73
CA GLY A 84 7.17 2.68 8.07
C GLY A 84 7.96 1.37 8.04
N GLN A 85 7.47 0.27 8.62
CA GLN A 85 8.17 -1.02 8.60
C GLN A 85 7.97 -1.74 7.24
N LEU A 86 9.05 -2.22 6.63
CA LEU A 86 8.98 -2.98 5.38
C LEU A 86 8.18 -4.29 5.54
N ALA A 87 8.27 -4.91 6.72
CA ALA A 87 7.54 -6.13 7.05
C ALA A 87 6.02 -5.90 7.00
N ASP A 88 5.53 -4.79 7.56
CA ASP A 88 4.11 -4.43 7.53
C ASP A 88 3.62 -4.20 6.09
N LEU A 89 4.41 -3.51 5.26
CA LEU A 89 4.09 -3.31 3.84
C LEU A 89 4.03 -4.64 3.07
N SER A 90 4.96 -5.55 3.35
CA SER A 90 5.02 -6.87 2.72
C SER A 90 3.85 -7.76 3.13
N ASP A 91 3.48 -7.71 4.41
CA ASP A 91 2.36 -8.46 4.97
C ASP A 91 1.01 -7.97 4.41
N VAL A 92 0.80 -6.65 4.31
CA VAL A 92 -0.40 -6.09 3.67
C VAL A 92 -0.50 -6.53 2.20
N HIS A 93 0.61 -6.51 1.46
CA HIS A 93 0.66 -7.02 0.09
C HIS A 93 0.29 -8.50 0.02
N LEU A 94 0.86 -9.35 0.88
CA LEU A 94 0.55 -10.78 0.92
C LEU A 94 -0.93 -11.04 1.20
N ARG A 95 -1.51 -10.31 2.15
CA ARG A 95 -2.93 -10.45 2.52
C ARG A 95 -3.85 -10.09 1.35
N ILE A 96 -3.59 -8.96 0.68
CA ILE A 96 -4.38 -8.53 -0.49
C ILE A 96 -4.20 -9.52 -1.65
N ARG A 97 -2.97 -9.97 -1.90
CA ARG A 97 -2.69 -10.98 -2.95
C ARG A 97 -3.45 -12.28 -2.72
N ASN A 98 -3.54 -12.74 -1.47
CA ASN A 98 -4.30 -13.95 -1.14
C ASN A 98 -5.81 -13.81 -1.40
N MET A 99 -6.35 -12.58 -1.44
CA MET A 99 -7.74 -12.34 -1.82
C MET A 99 -7.98 -12.44 -3.33
N VAL A 100 -6.94 -12.29 -4.16
CA VAL A 100 -7.04 -12.39 -5.62
C VAL A 100 -7.04 -13.85 -6.08
N CYS A 101 -6.32 -14.73 -5.38
CA CYS A 101 -6.12 -16.13 -5.78
C CYS A 101 -7.18 -17.13 -5.26
N ILE A 102 -8.43 -16.69 -5.08
CA ILE A 102 -9.58 -17.55 -4.68
C ILE A 102 -10.52 -17.82 -5.85
#